data_AF-A0A933GF99-F1
#
_entry.id   AF-A0A933GF99-F1
#
_cell.length_a   1.000
_cell.length_b   1.000
_cell.length_c   1.000
_cell.angle_alpha   90.00
_cell.angle_beta   90.00
_cell.angle_gamma   90.00
#
_symmetry.space_group_name_H-M   'P 1'
#
loop_
_entity.id
_entity.type
_entity.pdbx_description
1 polymer ?
#
loop_
_entity_poly.entity_id
_entity_poly.type
_entity_poly.pdbx_seq_one_letter_code
_entity_poly.pdbx_strand_id
1 'polypeptide(L)'
;MTRTRGKNAEALIRKMREVRGYLYPEWEFVARRDPEFFAAYDRLYTEALASNRGLPIKYRELVALGILAFRGAREDAIANHIRRAFRHGATRAEVLGALEATIVPGGAVTFFNGIRGLARVDHVPRSSRDGAR
;
A
#
# COMPACT_ATOMS: atom_id res chain seq x y z
N MET A 1 -16.82 19.34 -28.53
CA MET A 1 -16.30 18.46 -27.45
C MET A 1 -15.31 19.25 -26.62
N THR A 2 -15.74 19.68 -25.44
CA THR A 2 -14.95 20.54 -24.54
C THR A 2 -13.84 19.68 -23.93
N ARG A 3 -12.59 19.98 -24.30
CA ARG A 3 -11.39 19.36 -23.71
C ARG A 3 -11.34 19.81 -22.25
N THR A 4 -11.92 19.03 -21.34
CA THR A 4 -11.79 19.24 -19.90
C THR A 4 -10.30 19.44 -19.62
N ARG A 5 -9.93 20.54 -18.96
CA ARG A 5 -8.54 20.81 -18.60
C ARG A 5 -8.05 19.62 -17.79
N GLY A 6 -7.30 18.72 -18.43
CA GLY A 6 -6.71 17.54 -17.81
C GLY A 6 -6.00 17.99 -16.55
N LYS A 7 -6.39 17.43 -15.40
CA LYS A 7 -5.73 17.71 -14.13
C LYS A 7 -4.22 17.56 -14.33
N ASN A 8 -3.42 18.50 -13.84
CA ASN A 8 -1.97 18.46 -14.00
C ASN A 8 -1.43 17.13 -13.45
N ALA A 9 -0.88 16.29 -14.33
CA ALA A 9 -0.38 14.95 -14.00
C ALA A 9 0.63 14.99 -12.85
N GLU A 10 1.53 15.97 -12.85
CA GLU A 10 2.56 16.11 -11.83
C GLU A 10 1.98 16.47 -10.46
N ALA A 11 0.90 17.27 -10.44
CA ALA A 11 0.18 17.56 -9.20
C ALA A 11 -0.50 16.30 -8.64
N LEU A 12 -1.08 15.45 -9.50
CA LEU A 12 -1.69 14.18 -9.09
C LEU A 12 -0.65 13.17 -8.58
N ILE A 13 0.46 13.01 -9.31
CA ILE A 13 1.58 12.15 -8.93
C ILE A 13 2.09 12.54 -7.52
N ARG A 14 2.36 13.83 -7.31
CA ARG A 14 2.85 14.34 -6.01
C ARG A 14 1.87 14.03 -4.89
N LYS A 15 0.58 14.36 -5.08
CA LYS A 15 -0.47 14.10 -4.09
C LYS A 15 -0.54 12.62 -3.72
N MET A 16 -0.50 11.72 -4.71
CA MET A 16 -0.58 10.28 -4.45
C MET A 16 0.62 9.75 -3.69
N ARG A 17 1.84 10.21 -4.03
CA ARG A 17 3.04 9.84 -3.26
C ARG A 17 2.95 10.30 -1.82
N GLU A 18 2.43 11.49 -1.56
CA GLU A 18 2.27 12.01 -0.20
C GLU A 18 1.26 11.17 0.61
N VAL A 19 0.06 10.94 0.06
CA VAL A 19 -1.02 10.21 0.74
C VAL A 19 -0.70 8.73 0.94
N ARG A 20 -0.09 8.09 -0.07
CA ARG A 20 0.14 6.64 -0.08
C ARG A 20 1.56 6.28 0.35
N GLY A 21 2.49 7.22 0.35
CA GLY A 21 3.92 7.04 0.61
C GLY A 21 4.66 6.17 -0.41
N TYR A 22 4.02 5.81 -1.53
CA TYR A 22 4.62 5.17 -2.69
C TYR A 22 3.77 5.48 -3.93
N LEU A 23 4.35 5.31 -5.11
CA LEU A 23 3.64 5.28 -6.37
C LEU A 23 4.42 4.35 -7.30
N TYR A 24 3.73 3.40 -7.92
CA TYR A 24 4.36 2.49 -8.88
C TYR A 24 4.72 3.24 -10.19
N PRO A 25 5.85 2.93 -10.83
CA PRO A 25 6.26 3.58 -12.09
C PRO A 25 5.20 3.49 -13.20
N GLU A 26 4.44 2.39 -13.25
CA GLU A 26 3.34 2.16 -14.19
C GLU A 26 2.24 3.21 -14.01
N TRP A 27 1.97 3.62 -12.78
CA TRP A 27 1.00 4.68 -12.50
C TRP A 27 1.50 6.07 -12.86
N GLU A 28 2.81 6.34 -12.77
CA GLU A 28 3.37 7.58 -13.32
C GLU A 28 3.26 7.63 -14.84
N PHE A 29 3.53 6.50 -15.51
CA PHE A 29 3.36 6.37 -16.94
C PHE A 29 1.91 6.68 -17.33
N VAL A 30 0.94 6.05 -16.67
CA VAL A 30 -0.49 6.31 -16.91
C VAL A 30 -0.83 7.77 -16.62
N ALA A 31 -0.40 8.35 -15.50
CA ALA A 31 -0.69 9.73 -15.14
C ALA A 31 -0.25 10.75 -16.20
N ARG A 32 0.92 10.55 -16.83
CA ARG A 32 1.46 11.45 -17.87
C ARG A 32 0.79 11.26 -19.23
N ARG A 33 0.14 10.12 -19.50
CA ARG A 33 -0.55 9.84 -20.77
C ARG A 33 -2.05 10.08 -20.69
N ASP A 34 -2.68 9.66 -19.61
CA ASP A 34 -4.12 9.77 -19.36
C ASP A 34 -4.38 10.25 -17.92
N PRO A 35 -4.24 11.58 -17.67
CA PRO A 35 -4.43 12.14 -16.34
C PRO A 35 -5.88 12.06 -15.85
N GLU A 36 -6.85 11.91 -16.75
CA GLU A 36 -8.27 11.81 -16.37
C GLU A 36 -8.60 10.42 -15.82
N PHE A 37 -8.16 9.37 -16.51
CA PHE A 37 -8.25 8.00 -16.01
C PHE A 37 -7.49 7.84 -14.69
N PHE A 38 -6.26 8.39 -14.62
CA PHE A 38 -5.48 8.37 -13.40
C PHE A 38 -6.21 9.03 -12.23
N ALA A 39 -6.83 10.19 -12.47
CA ALA A 39 -7.62 10.86 -11.45
C ALA A 39 -8.88 10.07 -11.03
N ALA A 40 -9.48 9.29 -11.93
CA ALA A 40 -10.59 8.40 -11.58
C ALA A 40 -10.13 7.24 -10.69
N TYR A 41 -9.01 6.62 -11.04
CA TYR A 41 -8.36 5.60 -10.20
C TYR A 41 -7.99 6.15 -8.82
N ASP A 42 -7.45 7.38 -8.72
CA ASP A 42 -7.13 7.99 -7.42
C ASP A 42 -8.35 8.12 -6.51
N ARG A 43 -9.50 8.50 -7.07
CA ARG A 43 -10.75 8.59 -6.31
C ARG A 43 -11.18 7.21 -5.81
N LEU A 44 -11.18 6.19 -6.66
CA LEU A 44 -11.52 4.83 -6.27
C LEU A 44 -10.60 4.32 -5.15
N TYR A 45 -9.29 4.46 -5.33
CA TYR A 45 -8.31 4.03 -4.32
C TYR A 45 -8.50 4.78 -3.00
N THR A 46 -8.79 6.08 -3.05
CA THR A 46 -8.99 6.88 -1.84
C THR A 46 -10.16 6.35 -1.02
N GLU A 47 -11.30 6.09 -1.66
CA GLU A 47 -12.48 5.52 -0.99
C GLU A 47 -12.24 4.08 -0.50
N ALA A 48 -11.48 3.28 -1.26
CA ALA A 48 -11.23 1.87 -0.95
C ALA A 48 -10.12 1.64 0.10
N LEU A 49 -9.07 2.44 0.12
CA LEU A 49 -7.84 2.18 0.90
C LEU A 49 -7.30 3.39 1.65
N ALA A 50 -7.75 4.62 1.41
CA ALA A 50 -7.25 5.83 2.09
C ALA A 50 -8.33 6.56 2.91
N SER A 51 -9.43 5.88 3.19
CA SER A 51 -10.54 6.40 4.00
C SER A 51 -10.62 5.65 5.33
N ASN A 52 -10.89 6.38 6.42
CA ASN A 52 -11.21 5.79 7.74
C ASN A 52 -12.70 5.49 7.90
N ARG A 53 -13.52 5.68 6.87
CA ARG A 53 -14.98 5.46 6.95
C ARG A 53 -15.27 3.97 7.14
N GLY A 54 -15.94 3.61 8.22
CA GLY A 54 -16.39 2.24 8.54
C GLY A 54 -15.28 1.26 8.95
N LEU A 55 -14.07 1.41 8.41
CA LEU A 55 -12.90 0.61 8.78
C LEU A 55 -11.64 1.49 8.70
N PRO A 56 -10.83 1.58 9.78
CA PRO A 56 -9.57 2.31 9.79
C PRO A 56 -8.62 1.88 8.67
N ILE A 57 -7.81 2.82 8.17
CA ILE A 57 -6.86 2.57 7.07
C ILE A 57 -5.92 1.40 7.40
N LYS A 58 -5.43 1.29 8.65
CA LYS A 58 -4.55 0.18 9.03
C LYS A 58 -5.16 -1.19 8.76
N TYR A 59 -6.45 -1.39 9.02
CA TYR A 59 -7.11 -2.66 8.78
C TYR A 59 -7.42 -2.89 7.29
N ARG A 60 -7.73 -1.83 6.54
CA ARG A 60 -7.84 -1.90 5.06
C ARG A 60 -6.52 -2.35 4.43
N GLU A 61 -5.40 -1.86 4.95
CA GLU A 61 -4.06 -2.33 4.54
C GLU A 61 -3.82 -3.80 4.87
N LEU A 62 -4.23 -4.29 6.05
CA LEU A 62 -4.11 -5.71 6.39
C LEU A 62 -4.95 -6.62 5.49
N VAL A 63 -6.15 -6.18 5.09
CA VAL A 63 -6.96 -6.90 4.10
C VAL A 63 -6.27 -6.93 2.73
N ALA A 64 -5.76 -5.78 2.26
CA ALA A 64 -5.02 -5.70 1.01
C ALA A 64 -3.75 -6.57 1.04
N LEU A 65 -3.05 -6.59 2.18
CA LEU A 65 -1.85 -7.39 2.41
C LEU A 65 -2.13 -8.89 2.21
N GLY A 66 -3.19 -9.42 2.82
CA GLY A 66 -3.57 -10.82 2.64
C GLY A 66 -3.88 -11.18 1.18
N ILE A 67 -4.59 -10.31 0.46
CA ILE A 67 -4.91 -10.49 -0.95
C ILE A 67 -3.65 -10.45 -1.83
N LEU A 68 -2.73 -9.53 -1.55
CA LEU A 68 -1.47 -9.42 -2.29
C LEU A 68 -0.57 -10.63 -2.07
N ALA A 69 -0.48 -11.10 -0.82
CA ALA A 69 0.25 -12.32 -0.49
C ALA A 69 -0.32 -13.54 -1.22
N PHE A 70 -1.66 -13.67 -1.26
CA PHE A 70 -2.36 -14.76 -1.94
C PHE A 70 -2.13 -14.74 -3.46
N ARG A 71 -2.16 -13.55 -4.06
CA ARG A 71 -1.88 -13.36 -5.49
C ARG A 71 -0.43 -13.61 -5.88
N GLY A 72 0.47 -13.86 -4.93
CA GLY A 72 1.90 -13.95 -5.20
C GLY A 72 2.49 -12.63 -5.68
N ALA A 73 1.98 -11.50 -5.16
CA ALA A 73 2.52 -10.19 -5.47
C ALA A 73 4.00 -10.12 -5.12
N ARG A 74 4.74 -9.28 -5.85
CA ARG A 74 6.16 -9.07 -5.60
C ARG A 74 6.40 -8.53 -4.19
N GLU A 75 7.52 -8.90 -3.58
CA GLU A 75 7.87 -8.51 -2.21
C GLU A 75 7.88 -6.99 -2.00
N ASP A 76 8.27 -6.21 -3.00
CA ASP A 76 8.27 -4.75 -2.94
C ASP A 76 6.85 -4.17 -2.85
N ALA A 77 5.89 -4.79 -3.54
CA ALA A 77 4.49 -4.41 -3.43
C ALA A 77 3.94 -4.73 -2.03
N ILE A 78 4.21 -5.92 -1.51
CA ILE A 78 3.82 -6.33 -0.16
C ILE A 78 4.44 -5.39 0.89
N ALA A 79 5.74 -5.10 0.77
CA ALA A 79 6.45 -4.21 1.68
C ALA A 79 5.89 -2.76 1.67
N ASN A 80 5.43 -2.25 0.53
CA ASN A 80 4.79 -0.93 0.46
C ASN A 80 3.50 -0.86 1.29
N HIS A 81 2.67 -1.90 1.23
CA HIS A 81 1.44 -1.99 2.01
C HIS A 81 1.73 -2.17 3.51
N ILE A 82 2.73 -2.98 3.89
CA ILE A 82 3.17 -3.11 5.29
C ILE A 82 3.65 -1.76 5.86
N ARG A 83 4.51 -1.03 5.13
CA ARG A 83 4.96 0.31 5.57
C ARG A 83 3.80 1.29 5.71
N ARG A 84 2.82 1.23 4.80
CA ARG A 84 1.62 2.07 4.87
C ARG A 84 0.75 1.70 6.08
N ALA A 85 0.57 0.41 6.38
CA ALA A 85 -0.12 -0.05 7.58
C ALA A 85 0.53 0.53 8.84
N PHE A 86 1.86 0.46 8.95
CA PHE A 86 2.62 1.02 10.07
C PHE A 86 2.46 2.54 10.20
N ARG A 87 2.52 3.29 9.08
CA ARG A 87 2.26 4.75 9.11
C ARG A 87 0.86 5.11 9.60
N HIS A 88 -0.11 4.20 9.49
CA HIS A 88 -1.46 4.37 9.99
C HIS A 88 -1.71 3.64 11.33
N GLY A 89 -0.64 3.29 12.05
CA GLY A 89 -0.72 2.78 13.43
C GLY A 89 -0.96 1.28 13.55
N ALA A 90 -0.74 0.49 12.50
CA ALA A 90 -0.61 -0.95 12.67
C ALA A 90 0.65 -1.26 13.48
N THR A 91 0.58 -2.22 14.39
CA THR A 91 1.75 -2.77 15.08
C THR A 91 2.37 -3.90 14.26
N ARG A 92 3.63 -4.24 14.54
CA ARG A 92 4.26 -5.44 13.97
C ARG A 92 3.49 -6.72 14.30
N ALA A 93 2.97 -6.82 15.53
CA ALA A 93 2.17 -7.95 15.98
C ALA A 93 0.86 -8.07 15.17
N GLU A 94 0.17 -6.95 14.90
CA GLU A 94 -1.03 -6.95 14.04
C GLU A 94 -0.71 -7.39 12.61
N VAL A 95 0.43 -6.96 12.04
CA VAL A 95 0.85 -7.38 10.69
C VAL A 95 1.21 -8.86 10.67
N LEU A 96 2.02 -9.34 11.62
CA LEU A 96 2.38 -10.76 11.72
C LEU A 96 1.14 -11.63 11.90
N GLY A 97 0.24 -11.27 12.82
CA GLY A 97 -1.00 -12.01 13.06
C GLY A 97 -1.92 -12.06 11.83
N ALA A 98 -2.00 -10.96 11.07
CA ALA A 98 -2.73 -10.95 9.80
C ALA A 98 -2.11 -11.91 8.77
N LEU A 99 -0.78 -11.99 8.69
CA LEU A 99 -0.08 -12.91 7.80
C LEU A 99 -0.25 -14.36 8.25
N GLU A 100 -0.13 -14.66 9.55
CA GLU A 100 -0.38 -15.99 10.12
C GLU A 100 -1.79 -16.47 9.77
N ALA A 101 -2.80 -15.61 9.90
CA ALA A 101 -4.18 -15.94 9.55
C ALA A 101 -4.36 -16.35 8.08
N THR A 102 -3.47 -15.91 7.17
CA THR A 102 -3.56 -16.28 5.74
C THR A 102 -3.20 -17.73 5.46
N ILE A 103 -2.50 -18.43 6.36
CA ILE A 103 -2.08 -19.83 6.13
C ILE A 103 -3.28 -20.77 6.01
N VAL A 104 -4.37 -20.49 6.72
CA VAL A 104 -5.57 -21.35 6.73
C VAL A 104 -6.30 -21.29 5.39
N PRO A 105 -6.70 -20.12 4.85
CA PRO A 105 -7.38 -20.05 3.55
C PRO A 105 -6.44 -20.07 2.34
N GLY A 106 -5.18 -19.66 2.50
CA GLY A 106 -4.23 -19.45 1.40
C GLY A 106 -3.07 -20.44 1.35
N GLY A 107 -2.93 -21.32 2.35
CA GLY A 107 -1.83 -22.26 2.47
C GLY A 107 -0.47 -21.64 2.77
N ALA A 108 0.55 -22.50 2.93
CA ALA A 108 1.91 -22.08 3.29
C ALA A 108 2.53 -21.10 2.27
N VAL A 109 2.20 -21.22 0.98
CA VAL A 109 2.72 -20.32 -0.06
C VAL A 109 2.29 -18.87 0.18
N THR A 110 1.00 -18.65 0.48
CA THR A 110 0.47 -17.31 0.79
C THR A 110 1.15 -16.72 2.02
N PHE A 111 1.25 -17.52 3.09
CA PHE A 111 1.95 -17.13 4.30
C PHE A 111 3.40 -16.70 4.02
N PHE A 112 4.18 -17.53 3.30
CA PHE A 112 5.58 -17.22 3.01
C PHE A 112 5.76 -15.99 2.13
N ASN A 113 4.87 -15.75 1.16
CA ASN A 113 4.90 -14.53 0.35
C ASN A 113 4.74 -13.28 1.23
N GLY A 114 3.81 -13.33 2.18
CA GLY A 114 3.62 -12.27 3.17
C GLY A 114 4.84 -12.07 4.06
N ILE A 115 5.39 -13.16 4.63
CA ILE A 115 6.54 -13.12 5.54
C ILE A 115 7.78 -12.55 4.87
N ARG A 116 8.07 -12.90 3.60
CA ARG A 116 9.18 -12.30 2.85
C ARG A 116 9.04 -10.77 2.73
N GLY A 117 7.82 -10.30 2.49
CA GLY A 117 7.52 -8.87 2.49
C GLY A 117 7.74 -8.20 3.84
N LEU A 118 7.35 -8.84 4.95
CA LEU A 118 7.59 -8.32 6.31
C LEU A 118 9.08 -8.29 6.66
N ALA A 119 9.81 -9.38 6.41
CA ALA A 119 11.25 -9.48 6.64
C ALA A 119 12.00 -8.35 5.89
N ARG A 120 11.61 -8.07 4.64
CA ARG A 120 12.18 -6.97 3.86
C ARG A 120 12.00 -5.59 4.52
N VAL A 121 10.89 -5.37 5.23
CA VAL A 121 10.65 -4.11 5.96
C VAL A 121 11.53 -4.03 7.21
N ASP A 122 11.71 -5.14 7.93
CA ASP A 122 12.51 -5.17 9.16
C ASP A 122 14.03 -5.19 8.90
N HIS A 123 14.48 -5.63 7.73
CA HIS A 123 15.90 -5.57 7.34
C HIS A 123 16.38 -4.17 6.89
N VAL A 124 15.52 -3.15 6.87
CA VAL A 124 15.97 -1.76 6.72
C VAL A 124 16.55 -1.30 8.06
N PRO A 125 17.83 -0.91 8.16
CA PRO A 125 18.42 -0.46 9.42
C PRO A 125 17.58 0.67 10.02
N ARG A 126 17.17 0.52 11.29
CA ARG A 126 16.59 1.64 12.05
C ARG A 126 17.61 2.77 12.04
N SER A 127 17.26 3.94 11.50
CA SER A 127 18.06 5.13 11.77
C SER A 127 18.06 5.35 13.28
N SER A 128 19.22 5.64 13.83
CA SER A 128 19.57 5.64 15.26
C SER A 128 18.88 6.73 16.11
N ARG A 129 17.68 7.18 15.75
CA ARG A 129 17.00 8.32 16.40
C ARG A 129 15.88 7.98 17.37
N ASP A 130 15.42 6.73 17.45
CA ASP A 130 14.29 6.37 18.35
C ASP A 130 14.73 5.64 19.63
N GLY A 131 15.97 5.84 20.08
CA GLY A 131 16.55 5.21 21.26
C GLY A 131 16.62 6.07 22.52
N ALA A 132 15.70 7.02 22.71
CA ALA A 132 15.62 7.78 23.96
C ALA A 132 14.17 8.19 24.27
N ARG A 133 13.46 7.33 25.01
CA ARG A 133 12.52 7.68 26.10
C ARG A 133 12.08 6.43 26.83
#